data_AF-A0A8S2ZZL1-F1
#
_entry.id   AF-A0A8S2ZZL1-F1
#
_cell.length_a   1.000
_cell.length_b   1.000
_cell.length_c   1.000
_cell.angle_alpha   90.00
_cell.angle_beta   90.00
_cell.angle_gamma   90.00
#
_symmetry.space_group_name_H-M   'P 1'
#
loop_
_entity.id
_entity.type
_entity.pdbx_description
1 polymer ?
#
loop_
_entity_poly.entity_id
_entity_poly.type
_entity_poly.pdbx_seq_one_letter_code
_entity_poly.pdbx_strand_id
1 'polypeptide(L)'
;LQKIYSLEDKYVYDDWRQLADSNVERLADCALITLPDREHREAAVQLAKKGYHILLEKPMATKIEHCKEIVQVCRDNNVLL
;
A
#
# COMPACT_ATOMS: atom_id res chain seq x y z
N LEU A 1 3.51 5.20 18.82
CA LEU A 1 4.40 4.81 17.70
C LEU A 1 5.08 6.00 17.08
N GLN A 2 4.34 7.03 16.63
CA GLN A 2 4.91 8.26 16.06
C GLN A 2 6.04 8.87 16.91
N LYS A 3 5.78 9.15 18.20
CA LYS A 3 6.79 9.72 19.13
C LYS A 3 8.00 8.80 19.35
N ILE A 4 7.81 7.48 19.25
CA ILE A 4 8.87 6.47 19.48
C ILE A 4 9.85 6.47 18.31
N TYR A 5 9.35 6.69 17.08
CA TYR A 5 10.14 6.69 15.85
C TYR A 5 10.43 8.10 15.31
N SER A 6 10.16 9.15 16.11
CA SER A 6 10.43 10.54 15.74
C SER A 6 9.84 10.98 14.39
N LEU A 7 8.64 10.49 14.05
CA LEU A 7 7.97 10.83 12.80
C LEU A 7 7.30 12.21 12.89
N GLU A 8 7.60 13.10 11.94
CA GLU A 8 6.95 14.41 11.81
C GLU A 8 5.45 14.25 11.48
N ASP A 9 4.61 15.15 12.00
CA ASP A 9 3.14 15.08 11.84
C ASP A 9 2.72 15.04 10.37
N LYS A 10 3.44 15.71 9.47
CA LYS A 10 3.16 15.75 8.03
C LYS A 10 3.29 14.39 7.32
N TYR A 11 3.93 13.39 7.96
CA TYR A 11 4.11 12.04 7.42
C TYR A 11 3.21 11.00 8.12
N VAL A 12 2.33 11.44 9.00
CA VAL A 12 1.42 10.58 9.76
C VAL A 12 0.00 10.88 9.33
N TYR A 13 -0.70 9.82 8.93
CA TYR A 13 -2.07 9.90 8.43
C TYR A 13 -2.97 8.99 9.26
N ASP A 14 -4.20 9.43 9.49
CA ASP A 14 -5.22 8.63 10.21
C ASP A 14 -5.81 7.52 9.34
N ASP A 15 -5.78 7.68 8.01
CA ASP A 15 -6.25 6.70 7.03
C ASP A 15 -5.25 6.61 5.86
N TRP A 16 -4.87 5.38 5.48
CA TRP A 16 -3.97 5.12 4.36
C TRP A 16 -4.52 5.66 3.03
N ARG A 17 -5.84 5.83 2.90
CA ARG A 17 -6.48 6.40 1.70
C ARG A 17 -6.00 7.82 1.41
N GLN A 18 -5.62 8.57 2.45
CA GLN A 18 -5.02 9.90 2.30
C GLN A 18 -3.67 9.81 1.57
N LEU A 19 -2.86 8.77 1.87
CA LEU A 19 -1.61 8.51 1.16
C LEU A 19 -1.83 8.06 -0.29
N ALA A 20 -2.97 7.43 -0.60
CA ALA A 20 -3.33 6.99 -1.94
C ALA A 20 -3.94 8.09 -2.83
N ASP A 21 -4.37 9.23 -2.26
CA ASP A 21 -4.94 10.36 -2.99
C ASP A 21 -3.98 10.88 -4.07
N SER A 22 -4.47 11.10 -5.30
CA SER A 22 -3.65 11.54 -6.43
C SER A 22 -3.00 12.93 -6.24
N ASN A 23 -3.55 13.76 -5.35
CA ASN A 23 -3.01 15.09 -5.04
C ASN A 23 -1.87 15.05 -4.01
N VAL A 24 -1.64 13.91 -3.36
CA VAL A 24 -0.52 13.73 -2.43
C VAL A 24 0.66 13.20 -3.21
N GLU A 25 1.83 13.82 -3.10
CA GLU A 25 3.03 13.33 -3.77
C GLU A 25 3.51 12.00 -3.18
N ARG A 26 4.22 11.20 -3.99
CA ARG A 26 4.78 9.92 -3.54
C ARG A 26 5.89 10.17 -2.52
N LEU A 27 5.74 9.65 -1.30
CA LEU A 27 6.64 9.94 -0.18
C LEU A 27 7.84 8.99 -0.10
N ALA A 28 7.75 7.81 -0.72
CA ALA A 28 8.73 6.74 -0.61
C ALA A 28 8.69 5.83 -1.86
N ASP A 29 9.64 4.90 -1.96
CA ASP A 29 9.70 3.94 -3.06
C ASP A 29 8.86 2.68 -2.82
N CYS A 30 8.63 2.31 -1.56
CA CYS A 30 7.92 1.09 -1.17
C CYS A 30 6.90 1.36 -0.05
N ALA A 31 5.80 0.61 -0.07
CA ALA A 31 4.76 0.60 0.95
C ALA A 31 4.67 -0.80 1.59
N LEU A 32 4.77 -0.83 2.92
CA LEU A 32 4.55 -2.04 3.72
C LEU A 32 3.08 -2.06 4.14
N ILE A 33 2.33 -3.06 3.67
CA ILE A 33 0.90 -3.17 3.92
C ILE A 33 0.68 -4.26 4.97
N THR A 34 0.34 -3.83 6.18
CA THR A 34 0.09 -4.68 7.35
C THR A 34 -1.33 -4.49 7.90
N LEU A 35 -2.28 -4.20 7.01
CA LEU A 35 -3.70 -4.02 7.33
C LEU A 35 -4.37 -5.39 7.60
N PRO A 36 -5.64 -5.44 8.04
CA PRO A 36 -6.41 -6.67 7.95
C PRO A 36 -6.45 -7.19 6.50
N ASP A 37 -6.33 -8.50 6.31
CA ASP A 37 -6.25 -9.19 5.02
C ASP A 37 -7.40 -8.87 4.04
N ARG A 38 -8.58 -8.53 4.57
CA ARG A 38 -9.74 -8.06 3.79
C ARG A 38 -9.50 -6.73 3.06
N GLU A 39 -8.58 -5.90 3.55
CA GLU A 39 -8.25 -4.57 3.03
C GLU A 39 -7.01 -4.57 2.14
N HIS A 40 -6.20 -5.64 2.18
CA HIS A 40 -4.97 -5.77 1.41
C HIS A 40 -5.15 -5.47 -0.08
N ARG A 41 -6.22 -5.99 -0.69
CA ARG A 41 -6.50 -5.77 -2.11
C ARG A 41 -6.63 -4.29 -2.44
N GLU A 42 -7.46 -3.56 -1.69
CA GLU A 42 -7.72 -2.15 -1.98
C GLU A 42 -6.44 -1.33 -1.82
N ALA A 43 -5.73 -1.51 -0.71
CA ALA A 43 -4.51 -0.78 -0.42
C ALA A 43 -3.40 -1.09 -1.44
N ALA A 44 -3.14 -2.37 -1.71
CA ALA A 44 -2.06 -2.78 -2.62
C ALA A 44 -2.32 -2.30 -4.04
N VAL A 45 -3.56 -2.40 -4.53
CA VAL A 45 -3.92 -1.93 -5.88
C VAL A 45 -3.74 -0.42 -6.02
N GLN A 46 -4.21 0.36 -5.03
CA GLN A 46 -4.12 1.83 -5.10
C GLN A 46 -2.68 2.32 -4.98
N LEU A 47 -1.91 1.77 -4.04
CA LEU A 47 -0.52 2.16 -3.84
C LEU A 47 0.38 1.70 -4.99
N ALA A 48 0.15 0.51 -5.56
CA ALA A 48 0.87 0.05 -6.75
C ALA A 48 0.60 0.95 -7.97
N LYS A 49 -0.65 1.38 -8.20
CA LYS A 49 -1.00 2.36 -9.24
C LYS A 49 -0.32 3.71 -9.06
N LYS A 50 -0.02 4.07 -7.81
CA LYS A 50 0.74 5.28 -7.47
C LYS A 50 2.27 5.07 -7.60
N GLY A 51 2.71 3.89 -8.02
CA GLY A 51 4.10 3.57 -8.27
C GLY A 51 4.89 3.14 -7.04
N TYR A 52 4.23 2.74 -5.94
CA TYR A 52 4.93 2.13 -4.81
C TYR A 52 5.23 0.66 -5.10
N HIS A 53 6.46 0.23 -4.81
CA HIS A 53 6.72 -1.18 -4.56
C HIS A 53 5.94 -1.64 -3.33
N ILE A 54 5.48 -2.88 -3.31
CA ILE A 54 4.61 -3.37 -2.25
C ILE A 54 5.32 -4.48 -1.50
N LEU A 55 5.31 -4.40 -0.17
CA LEU A 55 5.60 -5.53 0.70
C LEU A 55 4.33 -5.84 1.49
N LEU A 56 3.68 -6.95 1.15
CA LEU A 56 2.35 -7.28 1.64
C LEU A 56 2.42 -8.39 2.69
N GLU A 57 1.85 -8.15 3.86
CA GLU A 57 1.77 -9.17 4.90
C GLU A 57 0.87 -10.34 4.50
N LYS A 58 1.14 -11.51 5.09
CA LYS A 58 0.36 -12.73 4.86
C LYS A 58 -0.87 -12.79 5.77
N PRO A 59 -2.00 -13.38 5.32
CA PRO A 59 -2.25 -13.85 3.96
C PRO A 59 -2.48 -12.68 2.98
N MET A 60 -2.11 -12.89 1.72
CA MET A 60 -2.19 -11.87 0.66
C MET A 60 -3.60 -11.28 0.49
N ALA A 61 -4.62 -12.13 0.44
CA ALA A 61 -6.02 -11.72 0.42
C ALA A 61 -6.92 -12.90 0.85
N THR A 62 -8.21 -12.63 1.05
CA THR A 62 -9.22 -13.63 1.44
C THR A 62 -9.77 -14.46 0.27
N LYS A 63 -9.44 -14.10 -0.98
CA LYS A 63 -9.88 -14.77 -2.21
C LYS A 63 -8.76 -14.83 -3.23
N ILE A 64 -8.71 -15.90 -4.02
CA ILE A 64 -7.64 -16.10 -5.01
C ILE A 64 -7.71 -15.08 -6.16
N GLU A 65 -8.90 -14.64 -6.53
CA GLU A 65 -9.12 -13.61 -7.55
C GLU A 65 -8.47 -12.29 -7.14
N HIS A 66 -8.58 -11.95 -5.86
CA HIS A 66 -7.97 -10.75 -5.29
C HIS A 66 -6.44 -10.86 -5.28
N CYS A 67 -5.88 -12.03 -4.95
CA CYS A 67 -4.44 -12.25 -5.06
C CYS A 67 -3.94 -12.03 -6.51
N LYS A 68 -4.66 -12.59 -7.49
CA LYS A 68 -4.31 -12.42 -8.92
C LYS A 68 -4.36 -10.96 -9.35
N GLU A 69 -5.37 -10.22 -8.91
CA GLU A 69 -5.50 -8.79 -9.22
C GLU A 69 -4.35 -7.96 -8.66
N ILE A 70 -3.94 -8.19 -7.41
CA ILE A 70 -2.80 -7.49 -6.81
C ILE A 70 -1.51 -7.75 -7.62
N VAL A 71 -1.23 -9.02 -7.96
CA VAL A 71 -0.06 -9.37 -8.78
C VAL A 71 -0.11 -8.69 -10.15
N GLN A 72 -1.29 -8.72 -10.80
CA GLN A 72 -1.47 -8.12 -12.12
C GLN A 72 -1.22 -6.61 -12.09
N VAL A 73 -1.81 -5.90 -11.13
CA VAL A 73 -1.65 -4.44 -11.01
C VAL A 73 -0.20 -4.07 -10.71
N CYS A 74 0.50 -4.82 -9.86
CA CYS A 74 1.91 -4.55 -9.60
C CYS A 74 2.76 -4.69 -10.88
N ARG A 75 2.50 -5.73 -11.69
CA ARG A 75 3.18 -5.93 -12.98
C ARG A 75 2.86 -4.82 -13.98
N ASP A 76 1.60 -4.45 -14.12
CA ASP A 76 1.15 -3.43 -15.08
C ASP A 76 1.76 -2.05 -14.77
N ASN A 77 2.02 -1.77 -13.50
CA ASN A 77 2.64 -0.51 -13.05
C ASN A 77 4.16 -0.61 -12.88
N ASN A 78 4.78 -1.73 -13.30
CA ASN A 78 6.20 -1.98 -13.19
C ASN A 78 6.76 -1.79 -11.76
N VAL A 79 6.02 -2.29 -10.76
CA VAL A 79 6.43 -2.27 -9.36
C VAL A 79 6.61 -3.70 -8.81
N LEU A 80 7.57 -3.85 -7.89
CA LEU A 80 7.80 -5.10 -7.17
C LEU A 80 6.68 -5.36 -6.15
N LEU A 81 6.42 -6.64 -5.91
CA LEU A 81 5.51 -7.19 -4.92
C LEU A 81 6.21 -8.28 -4.12
#